data_AF-A0A1L9SXI5-F1
#
_entry.id   AF-A0A1L9SXI5-F1
#
_cell.length_a   1.000
_cell.length_b   1.000
_cell.length_c   1.000
_cell.angle_alpha   90.00
_cell.angle_beta   90.00
_cell.angle_gamma   90.00
#
_symmetry.space_group_name_H-M   'P 1'
#
loop_
_entity.id
_entity.type
_entity.pdbx_description
1 polymer ?
#
loop_
_entity_poly.entity_id
_entity_poly.type
_entity_poly.pdbx_seq_one_letter_code
_entity_poly.pdbx_strand_id
1 'polypeptide(L)'
;MLQSGIVEFVIGKDRKRLSIHAALARSFPQKILEPPLNSEIDEVVIGRCCEFVYSDDYSVPLPFDRPLKSEMPSKNIMRRFSSATRKYRLGLRTDWVSLCAWSLYRLLHLLDNFTLFDERSGDIVQLLSFGDSEYMENMQDILQEYAVWNVEILMQDADFQRLLDRVPSLEKAIFRSMWK
;
A
#
# COMPACT_ATOMS: atom_id res chain seq x y z
N MET A 1 -20.10 -2.39 33.49
CA MET A 1 -18.69 -2.50 33.04
C MET A 1 -18.60 -3.67 32.09
N LEU A 2 -18.34 -3.44 30.79
CA LEU A 2 -18.04 -4.56 29.88
C LEU A 2 -16.64 -5.07 30.25
N GLN A 3 -16.55 -6.27 30.82
CA GLN A 3 -15.29 -7.02 30.82
C GLN A 3 -14.95 -7.29 29.36
N SER A 4 -14.08 -6.47 28.78
CA SER A 4 -13.53 -6.77 27.47
C SER A 4 -12.62 -7.98 27.63
N GLY A 5 -13.12 -9.17 27.27
CA GLY A 5 -12.28 -10.36 27.19
C GLY A 5 -11.05 -10.12 26.32
N ILE A 6 -10.02 -10.94 26.49
CA ILE A 6 -8.81 -10.92 25.66
C ILE A 6 -8.91 -12.08 24.67
N VAL A 7 -8.58 -11.82 23.41
CA VAL A 7 -8.44 -12.84 22.36
C VAL A 7 -6.96 -12.96 22.04
N GLU A 8 -6.45 -14.19 22.09
CA GLU A 8 -5.10 -14.52 21.66
C GLU A 8 -5.12 -15.16 20.29
N PHE A 9 -4.17 -14.77 19.44
CA PHE A 9 -4.00 -15.38 18.12
C PHE A 9 -2.52 -15.35 17.72
N VAL A 10 -2.21 -16.09 16.66
CA VAL A 10 -0.85 -16.27 16.15
C VAL A 10 -0.74 -15.59 14.79
N ILE A 11 0.28 -14.75 14.61
CA ILE A 11 0.52 -14.00 13.37
C ILE A 11 1.96 -14.12 12.88
N GLY A 12 2.14 -13.93 11.58
CA GLY A 12 3.43 -13.86 10.90
C GLY A 12 4.09 -15.22 10.71
N LYS A 13 5.15 -15.22 9.89
CA LYS A 13 5.97 -16.41 9.64
C LYS A 13 6.62 -16.95 10.90
N ASP A 14 6.97 -16.06 11.82
CA ASP A 14 7.58 -16.40 13.10
C ASP A 14 6.56 -16.87 14.15
N ARG A 15 5.27 -16.95 13.77
CA ARG A 15 4.18 -17.44 14.63
C ARG A 15 4.13 -16.75 15.99
N LYS A 16 4.25 -15.42 15.98
CA LYS A 16 4.21 -14.61 17.20
C LYS A 16 2.81 -14.58 17.77
N ARG A 17 2.71 -14.70 19.09
CA ARG A 17 1.44 -14.63 19.82
C ARG A 17 1.14 -13.18 20.14
N LEU A 18 -0.07 -12.74 19.79
CA LEU A 18 -0.57 -11.40 20.10
C LEU A 18 -1.89 -11.53 20.88
N SER A 19 -2.11 -10.58 21.77
CA SER A 19 -3.29 -10.51 22.63
C SER A 19 -3.97 -9.16 22.42
N ILE A 20 -5.24 -9.16 22.03
CA ILE A 20 -6.04 -7.95 21.84
C ILE A 20 -7.37 -8.05 22.59
N HIS A 21 -8.01 -6.91 22.82
CA HIS A 21 -9.37 -6.87 23.37
C HIS A 21 -10.38 -7.53 22.40
N ALA A 22 -11.30 -8.34 22.91
CA ALA A 22 -12.29 -9.07 22.12
C ALA A 22 -13.22 -8.13 21.34
N ALA A 23 -13.48 -6.93 21.86
CA ALA A 23 -14.18 -5.89 21.11
C ALA A 23 -13.41 -5.47 19.85
N LEU A 24 -12.08 -5.40 19.94
CA LEU A 24 -11.18 -5.10 18.83
C LEU A 24 -11.16 -6.25 17.81
N ALA A 25 -11.12 -7.49 18.29
CA ALA A 25 -11.11 -8.68 17.45
C ALA A 25 -12.29 -8.71 16.45
N ARG A 26 -13.45 -8.13 16.82
CA ARG A 26 -14.63 -8.01 15.94
C ARG A 26 -14.45 -7.01 14.80
N SER A 27 -13.49 -6.09 14.90
CA SER A 27 -13.16 -5.13 13.85
C SER A 27 -12.23 -5.72 12.79
N PHE A 28 -11.71 -6.92 13.03
CA PHE A 28 -10.88 -7.65 12.09
C PHE A 28 -11.68 -8.74 11.37
N PRO A 29 -11.44 -8.97 10.07
CA PRO A 29 -12.08 -10.09 9.38
C PRO A 29 -11.62 -11.42 9.98
N GLN A 30 -12.53 -12.29 10.41
CA GLN A 30 -12.14 -13.55 11.09
C GLN A 30 -11.11 -14.39 10.31
N LYS A 31 -11.23 -14.41 8.98
CA LYS A 31 -10.32 -15.13 8.06
C LYS A 31 -8.85 -14.75 8.24
N ILE A 32 -8.53 -13.55 8.74
CA ILE A 32 -7.14 -13.08 8.91
C ILE A 32 -6.47 -13.64 10.16
N LEU A 33 -7.27 -14.12 11.12
CA LEU A 33 -6.79 -14.77 12.35
C LEU A 33 -6.46 -16.25 12.10
N GLU A 34 -6.88 -16.78 10.95
CA GLU A 34 -6.76 -18.17 10.58
C GLU A 34 -5.66 -18.39 9.51
N PRO A 35 -5.02 -19.58 9.49
CA PRO A 35 -4.13 -19.97 8.40
C PRO A 35 -4.88 -20.10 7.06
N PRO A 36 -4.22 -19.82 5.91
CA PRO A 36 -2.82 -19.40 5.78
C PRO A 36 -2.62 -17.89 5.92
N LEU A 37 -3.69 -17.09 5.95
CA LEU A 37 -3.63 -15.62 5.87
C LEU A 37 -2.90 -15.00 7.06
N ASN A 38 -3.04 -15.59 8.25
CA ASN A 38 -2.32 -15.16 9.44
C ASN A 38 -0.79 -15.21 9.29
N SER A 39 -0.24 -16.00 8.35
CA SER A 39 1.20 -16.07 8.05
C SER A 39 1.68 -15.03 7.04
N GLU A 40 0.76 -14.42 6.27
CA GLU A 40 1.08 -13.41 5.26
C GLU A 40 1.28 -12.01 5.85
N ILE A 41 0.84 -11.81 7.09
CA ILE A 41 0.81 -10.50 7.75
C ILE A 41 1.84 -10.49 8.87
N ASP A 42 2.65 -9.44 8.89
CA ASP A 42 3.67 -9.24 9.92
C ASP A 42 3.03 -8.65 11.20
N GLU A 43 3.61 -8.95 12.36
CA GLU A 43 3.18 -8.40 13.65
C GLU A 43 3.08 -6.87 13.63
N VAL A 44 4.00 -6.20 12.91
CA VAL A 44 4.05 -4.75 12.84
C VAL A 44 2.83 -4.22 12.13
N VAL A 45 2.37 -4.89 11.07
CA VAL A 45 1.18 -4.49 10.32
C VAL A 45 -0.08 -4.66 11.17
N ILE A 46 -0.19 -5.77 11.91
CA ILE A 46 -1.31 -5.98 12.83
C ILE A 46 -1.30 -4.97 13.96
N GLY A 47 -0.15 -4.70 14.57
CA GLY A 47 -0.01 -3.66 15.59
C GLY A 47 -0.55 -2.32 15.11
N ARG A 48 -0.23 -1.92 13.87
CA ARG A 48 -0.74 -0.67 13.28
C ARG A 48 -2.23 -0.68 12.98
N CYS A 49 -2.76 -1.79 12.49
CA CYS A 49 -4.21 -1.89 12.31
C CYS A 49 -4.94 -1.85 13.66
N CYS A 50 -4.37 -2.44 14.71
CA CYS A 50 -4.88 -2.33 16.07
C CYS A 50 -4.84 -0.89 16.57
N GLU A 51 -3.69 -0.22 16.49
CA GLU A 51 -3.52 1.20 16.86
C GLU A 51 -4.57 2.06 16.17
N PHE A 52 -4.75 1.91 14.85
CA PHE A 52 -5.77 2.63 14.11
C PHE A 52 -7.18 2.35 14.66
N VAL A 53 -7.56 1.10 14.89
CA VAL A 53 -8.89 0.81 15.44
C VAL A 53 -9.07 1.40 16.86
N TYR A 54 -7.98 1.63 17.61
CA TYR A 54 -8.02 2.33 18.90
C TYR A 54 -8.11 3.85 18.78
N SER A 55 -7.38 4.46 17.84
CA SER A 55 -7.20 5.92 17.77
C SER A 55 -7.99 6.61 16.66
N ASP A 56 -8.46 5.85 15.67
CA ASP A 56 -8.93 6.33 14.37
C ASP A 56 -7.89 7.21 13.64
N ASP A 57 -6.60 7.02 13.95
CA ASP A 57 -5.52 7.90 13.53
C ASP A 57 -4.33 7.13 12.90
N TYR A 58 -4.07 7.42 11.62
CA TYR A 58 -2.94 6.90 10.85
C TYR A 58 -1.68 7.76 10.93
N SER A 59 -1.73 8.93 11.55
CA SER A 59 -0.63 9.91 11.61
C SER A 59 0.47 9.56 12.63
N VAL A 60 0.23 8.55 13.49
CA VAL A 60 1.21 8.09 14.48
C VAL A 60 2.48 7.58 13.77
N PRO A 61 3.66 8.15 14.06
CA PRO A 61 4.81 8.08 13.16
C PRO A 61 5.40 6.67 13.03
N LEU A 62 5.89 6.40 11.81
CA LEU A 62 6.62 5.20 11.41
C LEU A 62 8.02 5.20 12.03
N PRO A 63 8.43 4.17 12.81
CA PRO A 63 9.83 4.00 13.18
C PRO A 63 10.67 3.41 12.03
N PHE A 64 10.08 3.11 10.86
CA PHE A 64 10.72 2.20 9.90
C PHE A 64 10.79 2.61 8.43
N ASP A 65 10.04 3.62 7.98
CA ASP A 65 10.27 4.13 6.64
C ASP A 65 11.35 5.20 6.72
N ARG A 66 12.62 4.74 6.81
CA ARG A 66 13.75 5.59 6.42
C ARG A 66 13.39 6.23 5.09
N PRO A 67 13.56 7.56 4.92
CA PRO A 67 13.25 8.25 3.69
C PRO A 67 13.79 7.48 2.49
N LEU A 68 13.04 7.45 1.39
CA LEU A 68 13.57 6.91 0.14
C LEU A 68 14.73 7.80 -0.29
N LYS A 69 15.95 7.33 -0.03
CA LYS A 69 17.15 8.00 -0.51
C LYS A 69 17.30 7.68 -2.00
N SER A 70 17.68 8.69 -2.79
CA SER A 70 18.00 8.51 -4.22
C SER A 70 19.04 7.40 -4.46
N GLU A 71 19.99 7.24 -3.54
CA GLU A 71 21.02 6.19 -3.53
C GLU A 71 20.48 4.77 -3.26
N MET A 72 19.22 4.62 -2.84
CA MET A 72 18.66 3.32 -2.53
C MET A 72 18.49 2.51 -3.83
N PRO A 73 19.00 1.26 -3.88
CA PRO A 73 18.86 0.42 -5.06
C PRO A 73 17.40 0.23 -5.48
N SER A 74 17.10 0.27 -6.79
CA SER A 74 15.75 0.11 -7.34
C SER A 74 14.98 -1.07 -6.78
N LYS A 75 15.64 -2.23 -6.62
CA LYS A 75 15.04 -3.43 -6.02
C LYS A 75 14.47 -3.19 -4.62
N ASN A 76 15.09 -2.32 -3.82
CA ASN A 76 14.63 -2.01 -2.47
C ASN A 76 13.42 -1.05 -2.48
N ILE A 77 13.41 -0.08 -3.39
CA ILE A 77 12.28 0.85 -3.59
C ILE A 77 11.07 0.07 -4.09
N MET A 78 11.23 -0.71 -5.16
CA MET A 78 10.17 -1.57 -5.70
C MET A 78 9.65 -2.56 -4.67
N ARG A 79 10.52 -3.15 -3.85
CA ARG A 79 10.07 -4.03 -2.74
C ARG A 79 9.15 -3.29 -1.77
N ARG A 80 9.38 -2.00 -1.48
CA ARG A 80 8.52 -1.21 -0.59
C ARG A 80 7.17 -0.91 -1.24
N PHE A 81 7.17 -0.45 -2.49
CA PHE A 81 5.93 -0.22 -3.24
C PHE A 81 5.11 -1.50 -3.39
N SER A 82 5.70 -2.59 -3.88
CA SER A 82 5.03 -3.88 -4.02
C SER A 82 4.52 -4.44 -2.68
N SER A 83 5.20 -4.14 -1.56
CA SER A 83 4.69 -4.50 -0.23
C SER A 83 3.40 -3.76 0.12
N ALA A 84 3.32 -2.46 -0.18
CA ALA A 84 2.11 -1.67 0.03
C ALA A 84 0.97 -2.16 -0.89
N THR A 85 1.24 -2.35 -2.18
CA THR A 85 0.27 -2.89 -3.16
C THR A 85 -0.27 -4.26 -2.76
N ARG A 86 0.59 -5.18 -2.33
CA ARG A 86 0.18 -6.53 -1.90
C ARG A 86 -0.72 -6.48 -0.67
N LYS A 87 -0.40 -5.63 0.31
CA LYS A 87 -1.19 -5.49 1.54
C LYS A 87 -2.54 -4.85 1.27
N TYR A 88 -2.58 -3.84 0.39
CA TYR A 88 -3.84 -3.25 -0.05
C TYR A 88 -4.74 -4.29 -0.71
N ARG A 89 -4.20 -5.09 -1.63
CA ARG A 89 -4.95 -6.19 -2.27
C ARG A 89 -5.44 -7.23 -1.26
N LEU A 90 -4.64 -7.55 -0.25
CA LEU A 90 -5.06 -8.44 0.83
C LEU A 90 -6.19 -7.82 1.65
N GLY A 91 -6.10 -6.53 1.97
CA GLY A 91 -7.15 -5.78 2.66
C GLY A 91 -8.47 -5.84 1.89
N LEU A 92 -8.45 -5.55 0.59
CA LEU A 92 -9.63 -5.64 -0.27
C LEU A 92 -10.24 -7.05 -0.30
N ARG A 93 -9.41 -8.09 -0.46
CA ARG A 93 -9.88 -9.49 -0.50
C ARG A 93 -10.48 -9.98 0.81
N THR A 94 -10.17 -9.31 1.91
CA THR A 94 -10.61 -9.70 3.25
C THR A 94 -11.59 -8.72 3.86
N ASP A 95 -11.98 -7.66 3.13
CA ASP A 95 -12.78 -6.54 3.65
C ASP A 95 -12.13 -5.87 4.88
N TRP A 96 -10.80 -5.88 4.95
CA TRP A 96 -10.06 -5.26 6.05
C TRP A 96 -9.78 -3.78 5.76
N VAL A 97 -10.77 -2.95 6.07
CA VAL A 97 -10.72 -1.49 5.86
C VAL A 97 -9.45 -0.87 6.44
N SER A 98 -9.06 -1.23 7.66
CA SER A 98 -7.89 -0.64 8.30
C SER A 98 -6.57 -0.96 7.60
N LEU A 99 -6.46 -2.16 7.00
CA LEU A 99 -5.30 -2.56 6.23
C LEU A 99 -5.27 -1.85 4.87
N CYS A 100 -6.44 -1.64 4.24
CA CYS A 100 -6.56 -0.86 3.02
C CYS A 100 -6.06 0.58 3.25
N ALA A 101 -6.64 1.29 4.22
CA ALA A 101 -6.28 2.67 4.49
C ALA A 101 -4.81 2.82 4.92
N TRP A 102 -4.28 1.91 5.75
CA TRP A 102 -2.86 1.92 6.10
C TRP A 102 -1.95 1.72 4.88
N SER A 103 -2.34 0.81 3.97
CA SER A 103 -1.54 0.53 2.77
C SER A 103 -1.54 1.71 1.78
N LEU A 104 -2.67 2.41 1.63
CA LEU A 104 -2.77 3.63 0.81
C LEU A 104 -1.97 4.77 1.42
N TYR A 105 -2.13 5.03 2.73
CA TYR A 105 -1.36 6.05 3.43
C TYR A 105 0.14 5.83 3.28
N ARG A 106 0.59 4.58 3.43
CA ARG A 106 1.99 4.23 3.23
C ARG A 106 2.45 4.45 1.79
N LEU A 107 1.64 4.08 0.80
CA LEU A 107 1.98 4.32 -0.60
C LEU A 107 2.10 5.82 -0.90
N LEU A 108 1.12 6.61 -0.46
CA LEU A 108 1.12 8.06 -0.60
C LEU A 108 2.37 8.68 0.02
N HIS A 109 2.70 8.30 1.26
CA HIS A 109 3.88 8.83 1.95
C HIS A 109 5.20 8.40 1.29
N LEU A 110 5.27 7.18 0.73
CA LEU A 110 6.44 6.76 -0.05
C LEU A 110 6.59 7.61 -1.31
N LEU A 111 5.51 7.86 -2.05
CA LEU A 111 5.53 8.67 -3.28
C LEU A 111 5.85 10.14 -3.00
N ASP A 112 5.28 10.71 -1.94
CA ASP A 112 5.52 12.09 -1.49
C ASP A 112 7.01 12.34 -1.17
N ASN A 113 7.70 11.33 -0.64
CA ASN A 113 9.13 11.38 -0.35
C ASN A 113 10.00 10.83 -1.47
N PHE A 114 9.44 10.52 -2.65
CA PHE A 114 10.17 9.98 -3.78
C PHE A 114 10.25 11.01 -4.90
N THR A 115 11.43 11.61 -5.06
CA THR A 115 11.73 12.44 -6.23
C THR A 115 12.05 11.55 -7.42
N LEU A 116 11.32 11.72 -8.52
CA LEU A 116 11.57 11.00 -9.76
C LEU A 116 12.74 11.62 -10.53
N PHE A 117 13.64 10.75 -11.00
CA PHE A 117 14.71 11.09 -11.94
C PHE A 117 14.59 10.18 -13.16
N ASP A 118 15.16 10.58 -14.30
CA ASP A 118 15.08 9.84 -15.57
C ASP A 118 15.56 8.39 -15.43
N GLU A 119 16.59 8.11 -14.62
CA GLU A 119 17.10 6.75 -14.41
C GLU A 119 16.14 5.85 -13.61
N ARG A 120 15.09 6.44 -13.03
CA ARG A 120 14.15 5.81 -12.12
C ARG A 120 12.73 5.77 -12.66
N SER A 121 12.47 6.35 -13.83
CA SER A 121 11.15 6.31 -14.50
C SER A 121 10.63 4.88 -14.63
N GLY A 122 11.49 3.92 -15.00
CA GLY A 122 11.13 2.51 -15.13
C GLY A 122 10.56 1.87 -13.85
N ASP A 123 10.98 2.32 -12.66
CA ASP A 123 10.41 1.85 -11.38
C ASP A 123 8.93 2.25 -11.25
N ILE A 124 8.60 3.49 -11.66
CA ILE A 124 7.23 4.01 -11.64
C ILE A 124 6.38 3.38 -12.74
N VAL A 125 6.94 3.18 -13.95
CA VAL A 125 6.26 2.46 -15.03
C VAL A 125 5.88 1.05 -14.58
N GLN A 126 6.81 0.35 -13.93
CA GLN A 126 6.54 -0.97 -13.38
C GLN A 126 5.42 -0.91 -12.32
N LEU A 127 5.43 0.08 -11.44
CA LEU A 127 4.39 0.26 -10.43
C LEU A 127 3.01 0.54 -11.03
N LEU A 128 2.93 1.40 -12.04
CA LEU A 128 1.70 1.70 -12.77
C LEU A 128 1.13 0.44 -13.45
N SER A 129 1.99 -0.40 -14.04
CA SER A 129 1.56 -1.68 -14.62
C SER A 129 0.96 -2.64 -13.59
N PHE A 130 1.38 -2.57 -12.32
CA PHE A 130 0.79 -3.35 -11.23
C PHE A 130 -0.54 -2.79 -10.74
N GLY A 131 -0.75 -1.47 -10.90
CA GLY A 131 -1.96 -0.76 -10.53
C GLY A 131 -3.16 -1.10 -11.41
N ASP A 132 -2.95 -1.55 -12.65
CA ASP A 132 -3.98 -1.88 -13.66
C ASP A 132 -4.79 -3.16 -13.37
N SER A 133 -5.15 -3.40 -12.10
CA SER A 133 -6.13 -4.43 -11.74
C SER A 133 -7.45 -3.78 -11.34
N GLU A 134 -8.56 -4.27 -11.90
CA GLU A 134 -9.94 -3.75 -11.76
C GLU A 134 -10.46 -3.50 -10.33
N TYR A 135 -9.71 -3.88 -9.29
CA TYR A 135 -10.14 -3.82 -7.90
C TYR A 135 -9.40 -2.76 -7.08
N MET A 136 -8.54 -1.94 -7.69
CA MET A 136 -7.59 -1.09 -6.96
C MET A 136 -7.73 0.41 -7.26
N GLU A 137 -8.96 0.91 -7.47
CA GLU A 137 -9.26 2.30 -7.87
C GLU A 137 -8.52 3.36 -7.03
N ASN A 138 -8.67 3.38 -5.70
CA ASN A 138 -7.94 4.36 -4.85
C ASN A 138 -6.41 4.30 -5.00
N MET A 139 -5.84 3.13 -5.26
CA MET A 139 -4.41 2.99 -5.50
C MET A 139 -4.03 3.47 -6.90
N GLN A 140 -4.88 3.21 -7.89
CA GLN A 140 -4.72 3.73 -9.24
C GLN A 140 -4.74 5.26 -9.23
N ASP A 141 -5.67 5.88 -8.52
CA ASP A 141 -5.79 7.33 -8.42
C ASP A 141 -4.50 7.96 -7.88
N ILE A 142 -3.97 7.45 -6.76
CA ILE A 142 -2.70 7.93 -6.18
C ILE A 142 -1.53 7.79 -7.19
N LEU A 143 -1.44 6.65 -7.88
CA LEU A 143 -0.37 6.41 -8.84
C LEU A 143 -0.51 7.27 -10.09
N GLN A 144 -1.74 7.51 -10.55
CA GLN A 144 -2.04 8.38 -11.67
C GLN A 144 -1.74 9.84 -11.34
N GLU A 145 -2.12 10.33 -10.16
CA GLU A 145 -1.76 11.68 -9.71
C GLU A 145 -0.24 11.87 -9.66
N TYR A 146 0.48 10.89 -9.09
CA TYR A 146 1.93 10.93 -9.09
C TYR A 146 2.52 10.91 -10.51
N ALA A 147 1.94 10.12 -11.43
CA ALA A 147 2.37 10.10 -12.82
C ALA A 147 2.12 11.43 -13.55
N VAL A 148 0.97 12.07 -13.28
CA VAL A 148 0.63 13.40 -13.83
C VAL A 148 1.65 14.44 -13.36
N TRP A 149 1.98 14.46 -12.07
CA TRP A 149 2.99 15.39 -11.54
C TRP A 149 4.39 15.20 -12.12
N ASN A 150 4.70 14.01 -12.61
CA ASN A 150 6.01 13.67 -13.18
C ASN A 150 5.94 13.35 -14.69
N VAL A 151 4.89 13.80 -15.38
CA VAL A 151 4.59 13.39 -16.75
C VAL A 151 5.70 13.75 -17.73
N GLU A 152 6.40 14.87 -17.53
CA GLU A 152 7.48 15.32 -18.40
C GLU A 152 8.67 14.34 -18.40
N ILE A 153 9.00 13.79 -17.23
CA ILE A 153 10.06 12.78 -17.07
C ILE A 153 9.56 11.45 -17.63
N LEU A 154 8.34 11.03 -17.26
CA LEU A 154 7.78 9.76 -17.70
C LEU A 154 7.58 9.68 -19.22
N MET A 155 7.20 10.77 -19.88
CA MET A 155 7.04 10.78 -21.34
C MET A 155 8.34 10.58 -22.11
N GLN A 156 9.51 10.78 -21.48
CA GLN A 156 10.80 10.47 -22.08
C GLN A 156 11.13 8.96 -21.99
N ASP A 157 10.42 8.22 -21.14
CA ASP A 157 10.60 6.79 -20.96
C ASP A 157 9.83 6.00 -22.03
N ALA A 158 10.55 5.20 -22.81
CA ALA A 158 9.97 4.39 -23.89
C ALA A 158 9.09 3.23 -23.38
N ASP A 159 9.33 2.72 -22.16
CA ASP A 159 8.47 1.72 -21.52
C ASP A 159 7.16 2.36 -21.04
N PHE A 160 7.19 3.62 -20.59
CA PHE A 160 5.98 4.36 -20.24
C PHE A 160 5.08 4.57 -21.45
N GLN A 161 5.63 5.04 -22.57
CA GLN A 161 4.87 5.20 -23.82
C GLN A 161 4.24 3.86 -24.25
N ARG A 162 5.01 2.77 -24.19
CA ARG A 162 4.51 1.42 -24.48
C ARG A 162 3.43 0.95 -23.50
N LEU A 163 3.46 1.40 -22.25
CA LEU A 163 2.40 1.12 -21.28
C LEU A 163 1.11 1.87 -21.64
N LEU A 164 1.19 3.14 -22.04
CA LEU A 164 0.04 3.93 -22.47
C LEU A 164 -0.64 3.30 -23.71
N ASP A 165 0.15 2.87 -24.70
CA ASP A 165 -0.36 2.17 -25.89
C ASP A 165 -1.12 0.88 -25.53
N ARG A 166 -0.65 0.16 -24.51
CA ARG A 166 -1.24 -1.10 -24.05
C ARG A 166 -2.46 -0.88 -23.16
N VAL A 167 -2.52 0.23 -22.44
CA VAL A 167 -3.55 0.54 -21.45
C VAL A 167 -4.17 1.91 -21.76
N PRO A 168 -5.04 2.02 -22.79
CA PRO A 168 -5.64 3.30 -23.19
C PRO A 168 -6.52 3.94 -22.11
N SER A 169 -7.01 3.16 -21.14
CA SER A 169 -7.71 3.68 -19.97
C SER A 169 -6.79 4.54 -19.09
N LEU A 170 -5.53 4.12 -18.90
CA LEU A 170 -4.52 4.85 -18.14
C LEU A 170 -4.16 6.16 -18.83
N GLU A 171 -3.92 6.13 -20.14
CA GLU A 171 -3.66 7.33 -20.95
C GLU A 171 -4.78 8.36 -20.80
N LYS A 172 -6.04 7.92 -20.97
CA LYS A 172 -7.21 8.80 -20.80
C LYS A 172 -7.32 9.34 -19.39
N ALA A 173 -6.99 8.55 -18.38
CA ALA A 173 -7.06 8.97 -16.98
C ALA A 173 -6.01 10.03 -16.67
N ILE A 174 -4.76 9.83 -17.09
CA ILE A 174 -3.68 10.80 -16.96
C ILE A 174 -4.05 12.10 -17.67
N PHE A 175 -4.47 12.03 -18.94
CA PHE A 175 -4.83 13.22 -19.72
C PHE A 175 -5.99 14.00 -19.11
N ARG A 176 -7.00 13.31 -18.56
CA ARG A 176 -8.12 13.96 -17.85
C ARG A 176 -7.67 14.64 -16.57
N SER A 177 -6.74 14.04 -15.83
CA SER A 177 -6.23 14.58 -14.57
C SER A 177 -5.29 15.78 -14.77
N MET A 178 -4.66 15.93 -15.95
CA MET A 178 -3.87 17.12 -16.29
C MET A 178 -4.71 18.42 -16.44
N TRP A 179 -6.01 18.29 -16.70
CA TRP A 179 -6.90 19.43 -16.97
C TRP A 179 -7.93 19.71 -15.86
N LYS A 180 -7.73 19.12 -14.68
CA LYS A 180 -8.49 19.45 -13.46
C LYS A 180 -7.78 20.57 -12.70
#